data_AF-A0A1U7DJ45-F1
#
_entry.id   AF-A0A1U7DJ45-F1
#
_cell.length_a   1.000
_cell.length_b   1.000
_cell.length_c   1.000
_cell.angle_alpha   90.00
_cell.angle_beta   90.00
_cell.angle_gamma   90.00
#
_symmetry.space_group_name_H-M   'P 1'
#
loop_
_entity.id
_entity.type
_entity.pdbx_description
1 polymer ?
#
loop_
_entity_poly.entity_id
_entity_poly.type
_entity_poly.pdbx_seq_one_letter_code
_entity_poly.pdbx_strand_id
1 'polypeptide(L)' 'MHGFTRWLLGVGVVIVAGILVPYAILGGGEPSFDILIFWCLFGAAIVVLVGIGVARWRA' A
#
# COMPACT_ATOMS: atom_id res chain seq x y z
N MET A 1 13.53 -0.67 18.54
CA MET A 1 13.29 -1.70 17.50
C MET A 1 11.82 -1.79 17.05
N HIS A 2 10.83 -1.87 17.97
CA HIS A 2 9.42 -2.13 17.62
C HIS A 2 8.76 -1.16 16.63
N GLY A 3 9.19 0.11 16.58
CA GLY A 3 8.68 1.08 15.59
C GLY A 3 9.08 0.74 14.16
N PHE A 4 10.33 0.29 13.96
CA PHE A 4 10.81 -0.14 12.65
C PHE A 4 10.14 -1.42 12.19
N THR A 5 10.04 -2.42 13.07
CA THR A 5 9.37 -3.69 12.76
C THR A 5 7.92 -3.48 12.36
N ARG A 6 7.16 -2.63 13.08
CA ARG A 6 5.77 -2.30 12.72
C ARG A 6 5.66 -1.60 11.37
N TRP A 7 6.54 -0.63 11.10
CA TRP A 7 6.57 0.04 9.80
C TRP A 7 6.89 -0.95 8.67
N LEU A 8 7.88 -1.82 8.86
CA LEU A 8 8.28 -2.83 7.89
C LEU A 8 7.16 -3.84 7.60
N LEU A 9 6.43 -4.28 8.65
CA LEU A 9 5.25 -5.13 8.48
C LEU A 9 4.15 -4.41 7.68
N GLY A 10 3.91 -3.13 7.94
CA GLY A 10 2.97 -2.31 7.17
C GLY A 10 3.35 -2.21 5.70
N VAL A 11 4.63 -1.98 5.40
CA VAL A 11 5.16 -2.00 4.03
C VAL A 11 4.93 -3.37 3.37
N GLY A 12 5.23 -4.46 4.07
CA GLY A 12 5.01 -5.81 3.58
C GLY A 12 3.54 -6.09 3.24
N VAL A 13 2.61 -5.68 4.11
CA VAL A 13 1.16 -5.82 3.86
C VAL A 13 0.74 -5.02 2.62
N VAL A 14 1.20 -3.78 2.46
CA VAL A 14 0.91 -2.97 1.28
C VAL A 14 1.47 -3.62 0.02
N ILE A 15 2.70 -4.13 0.03
CA ILE A 15 3.25 -4.86 -1.13
C ILE A 15 2.37 -6.05 -1.51
N VAL A 16 1.98 -6.87 -0.53
CA VAL A 16 1.13 -8.04 -0.77
C VAL A 16 -0.24 -7.61 -1.32
N ALA A 17 -0.86 -6.58 -0.78
CA ALA A 17 -2.13 -6.05 -1.26
C ALA A 17 -2.03 -5.52 -2.71
N GLY A 18 -0.96 -4.81 -3.04
CA GLY A 18 -0.71 -4.27 -4.37
C GLY A 18 -0.52 -5.34 -5.46
N ILE A 19 -0.25 -6.58 -5.06
CA ILE A 19 -0.16 -7.72 -5.97
C ILE A 19 -1.48 -8.50 -5.95
N LEU A 20 -1.92 -8.96 -4.78
CA LEU A 20 -3.06 -9.87 -4.69
C LEU A 20 -4.37 -9.22 -5.12
N VAL A 21 -4.63 -7.98 -4.70
CA VAL A 21 -5.93 -7.36 -4.99
C VAL A 21 -6.14 -7.11 -6.48
N PRO A 22 -5.25 -6.44 -7.23
CA PRO A 22 -5.50 -6.17 -8.65
C PRO A 22 -5.38 -7.41 -9.53
N TYR A 23 -4.53 -8.38 -9.17
CA TYR A 23 -4.26 -9.53 -10.06
C TYR A 23 -5.05 -10.79 -9.71
N ALA A 24 -5.47 -10.98 -8.45
CA ALA A 24 -6.23 -12.16 -8.04
C ALA A 24 -7.71 -11.86 -7.74
N ILE A 25 -8.04 -10.65 -7.27
CA ILE A 25 -9.42 -10.31 -6.86
C ILE A 25 -10.14 -9.47 -7.92
N LEU A 26 -9.50 -8.39 -8.37
CA LEU A 26 -10.06 -7.45 -9.34
C LEU A 26 -9.60 -7.72 -10.79
N GLY A 27 -8.78 -8.74 -10.98
CA GLY A 27 -8.17 -9.08 -12.27
C GLY A 27 -9.12 -9.81 -13.21
N GLY A 28 -8.85 -9.72 -14.51
CA GLY A 28 -9.57 -10.48 -15.56
C GLY A 28 -10.95 -9.91 -15.97
N GLY A 29 -11.42 -8.86 -15.31
CA GLY A 29 -12.64 -8.14 -15.67
C GLY A 29 -12.40 -6.94 -16.60
N GLU A 30 -13.49 -6.33 -17.05
CA GLU A 30 -13.46 -5.04 -17.75
C GLU A 30 -12.99 -3.92 -16.81
N PRO A 31 -12.40 -2.83 -17.36
CA PRO A 31 -12.06 -1.65 -16.57
C PRO A 31 -13.27 -1.13 -15.79
N SER A 32 -13.12 -0.99 -14.47
CA SER A 32 -14.20 -0.59 -13.57
C SER A 32 -13.75 0.49 -12.57
N PHE A 33 -14.72 1.17 -11.96
CA PHE A 33 -14.45 2.15 -10.91
C PHE A 33 -13.78 1.54 -9.68
N ASP A 34 -14.01 0.25 -9.38
CA ASP A 34 -13.39 -0.42 -8.25
C ASP A 34 -11.86 -0.51 -8.41
N ILE A 35 -11.39 -0.77 -9.63
CA ILE A 35 -9.96 -0.78 -9.96
C ILE A 35 -9.36 0.62 -9.78
N LEU A 36 -10.05 1.66 -10.26
CA LEU A 36 -9.61 3.05 -10.10
C LEU A 36 -9.51 3.44 -8.63
N ILE A 37 -10.55 3.16 -7.85
CA ILE A 37 -10.60 3.48 -6.42
C ILE A 37 -9.49 2.74 -5.67
N PHE A 38 -9.28 1.45 -5.98
CA PHE A 38 -8.19 0.68 -5.38
C PHE A 38 -6.83 1.34 -5.61
N TRP A 39 -6.50 1.71 -6.85
CA TRP A 39 -5.21 2.34 -7.16
C TRP A 39 -5.04 3.72 -6.51
N CYS A 40 -6.11 4.51 -6.41
CA CYS A 40 -6.10 5.79 -5.71
C CYS A 40 -5.80 5.60 -4.21
N LEU A 41 -6.52 4.69 -3.55
CA LEU A 41 -6.30 4.39 -2.12
C LEU A 41 -4.93 3.77 -1.88
N PHE A 42 -4.47 2.90 -2.77
CA PHE A 42 -3.15 2.28 -2.70
C PHE A 42 -2.03 3.31 -2.80
N GLY A 43 -2.12 4.23 -3.76
CA GLY A 43 -1.18 5.33 -3.89
C GLY A 43 -1.14 6.22 -2.64
N ALA A 44 -2.30 6.57 -2.09
CA ALA A 44 -2.39 7.31 -0.83
C ALA A 44 -1.73 6.57 0.35
N ALA A 45 -1.93 5.25 0.44
CA ALA A 45 -1.29 4.42 1.46
C ALA A 45 0.24 4.42 1.34
N ILE A 46 0.78 4.36 0.11
CA ILE A 46 2.23 4.49 -0.13
C ILE A 46 2.74 5.85 0.34
N VAL A 47 2.06 6.95 -0.04
CA VAL A 47 2.45 8.31 0.38
C VAL A 47 2.52 8.41 1.90
N VAL A 48 1.52 7.86 2.62
CA VAL A 48 1.51 7.84 4.09
C VAL A 48 2.67 7.02 4.64
N LEU A 49 2.93 5.81 4.11
CA LEU A 49 4.03 4.96 4.58
C LEU A 49 5.40 5.61 4.37
N VAL A 50 5.59 6.26 3.21
CA VAL A 50 6.81 7.03 2.90
C VAL A 50 6.92 8.22 3.85
N GLY A 51 5.84 8.98 4.06
CA GLY A 51 5.82 10.13 4.97
C GLY A 51 6.20 9.74 6.40
N ILE A 52 5.61 8.66 6.94
CA ILE A 52 5.94 8.11 8.26
C ILE A 52 7.40 7.65 8.30
N GLY A 53 7.86 6.99 7.23
CA GLY A 53 9.24 6.56 7.07
C GLY A 53 10.20 7.75 7.18
N VAL A 54 10.02 8.77 6.34
CA VAL A 54 10.89 9.94 6.28
C VAL A 54 10.85 10.77 7.57
N ALA A 55 9.66 11.01 8.14
CA ALA A 55 9.52 11.78 9.37
C ALA A 55 10.31 11.16 10.53
N ARG A 56 10.34 9.82 10.59
CA ARG A 56 11.07 9.09 11.63
C ARG A 56 12.60 9.16 11.48
N TRP A 57 13.12 9.54 10.31
CA TRP A 57 14.56 9.65 10.06
C TRP A 57 15.06 11.09 10.23
N ARG A 58 14.15 12.08 10.34
CA ARG A 58 14.49 13.47 10.66
C ARG A 58 14.47 13.79 12.15
N ALA A 59 13.85 12.96 12.98
CA ALA A 59 13.80 13.08 14.44
C ALA A 59 14.97 12.34 15.09
#